data_AF-A0A939S5X4-F1
#
_entry.id   AF-A0A939S5X4-F1
#
_cell.length_a   1.000
_cell.length_b   1.000
_cell.length_c   1.000
_cell.angle_alpha   90.00
_cell.angle_beta   90.00
_cell.angle_gamma   90.00
#
_symmetry.space_group_name_H-M   'P 1'
#
loop_
_entity.id
_entity.type
_entity.pdbx_description
1 polymer ?
#
loop_
_entity_poly.entity_id
_entity_poly.type
_entity_poly.pdbx_seq_one_letter_code
_entity_poly.pdbx_strand_id
1 'polypeptide(L)' 'MRCQPCDDVGWVCENHPDRPWLGERACNCGGAGMPCPTCNCPAEGETPRMPDGFRVEVDKNGWRN' A
#
# COMPACT_ATOMS: atom_id res chain seq x y z
N MET A 1 7.97 -15.16 9.23
CA MET A 1 8.94 -14.85 8.16
C MET A 1 8.52 -13.49 7.61
N ARG A 2 9.41 -12.49 7.62
CA ARG A 2 9.10 -11.13 7.19
C ARG A 2 9.23 -11.00 5.68
N CYS A 3 8.23 -10.43 5.01
CA CYS A 3 8.29 -10.16 3.57
C CYS A 3 9.35 -9.08 3.30
N GLN A 4 10.50 -9.47 2.75
CA GLN A 4 11.66 -8.58 2.54
C GLN A 4 11.36 -7.35 1.65
N PRO A 5 10.55 -7.45 0.57
CA PRO A 5 10.27 -6.29 -0.28
C PRO A 5 9.43 -5.20 0.40
N CYS A 6 8.46 -5.60 1.23
CA CYS A 6 7.48 -4.67 1.83
C CYS A 6 7.60 -4.54 3.35
N ASP A 7 8.56 -5.23 3.99
CA ASP A 7 8.78 -5.21 5.43
C ASP A 7 7.54 -5.56 6.28
N ASP A 8 6.70 -6.48 5.77
CA ASP A 8 5.37 -6.88 6.27
C ASP A 8 4.28 -5.79 6.21
N VAL A 9 4.57 -4.63 5.62
CA VAL A 9 3.57 -3.56 5.38
C VAL A 9 2.54 -3.98 4.34
N GLY A 10 2.89 -4.91 3.44
CA GLY A 10 2.03 -5.37 2.35
C GLY A 10 1.99 -4.46 1.13
N TRP A 11 2.76 -3.37 1.14
CA TRP A 11 2.80 -2.36 0.07
C TRP A 11 4.24 -1.99 -0.26
N VAL A 12 4.51 -1.83 -1.55
CA VAL A 12 5.81 -1.41 -2.09
C VAL A 12 5.65 -0.12 -2.89
N CYS A 13 6.76 0.58 -3.10
CA CYS A 13 6.83 1.77 -3.93
C CYS A 13 6.62 1.40 -5.40
N GLU A 14 5.72 2.08 -6.12
CA GLU A 14 5.43 1.75 -7.53
C GLU A 14 6.67 1.87 -8.44
N ASN A 15 7.55 2.82 -8.14
CA ASN A 15 8.79 3.07 -8.89
C ASN A 15 9.94 2.17 -8.43
N HIS A 16 9.86 1.64 -7.21
CA HIS A 16 10.91 0.82 -6.60
C HIS A 16 10.26 -0.40 -5.91
N PRO A 17 9.92 -1.46 -6.66
CA PRO A 17 9.18 -2.61 -6.13
C PRO A 17 9.92 -3.42 -5.04
N ASP A 18 11.22 -3.17 -4.86
CA ASP A 18 12.07 -3.73 -3.82
C ASP A 18 12.07 -2.91 -2.51
N ARG A 19 11.38 -1.77 -2.50
CA ARG A 19 11.29 -0.86 -1.36
C ARG A 19 9.86 -0.83 -0.82
N PRO A 20 9.70 -0.87 0.52
CA PRO A 20 8.38 -0.70 1.12
C PRO A 20 7.84 0.70 0.78
N TRP A 21 6.52 0.83 0.70
CA TRP A 21 5.90 2.13 0.45
C TRP A 21 5.92 3.02 1.70
N LEU A 22 5.79 2.41 2.88
CA LEU A 22 5.79 3.09 4.18
C LEU A 22 6.83 2.45 5.10
N GLY A 23 7.31 3.21 6.09
CA GLY A 23 8.27 2.75 7.10
C GLY A 23 9.71 3.21 6.84
N GLU A 24 10.62 2.75 7.70
CA GLU A 24 12.01 3.26 7.76
C GLU A 24 12.82 3.02 6.48
N ARG A 25 12.48 1.97 5.72
CA ARG A 25 13.15 1.59 4.47
C ARG A 25 12.49 2.14 3.21
N ALA A 26 11.45 2.97 3.36
CA ALA A 26 10.66 3.43 2.23
C ALA A 26 11.47 4.24 1.20
N CYS A 27 11.10 4.12 -0.07
CA CYS A 27 11.69 4.95 -1.13
C CYS A 27 11.23 6.41 -0.88
N ASN A 28 12.14 7.35 -0.60
CA ASN A 28 11.76 8.77 -0.43
C ASN A 28 11.51 9.47 -1.78
N CYS A 29 11.10 8.74 -2.82
CA CYS A 29 10.97 9.27 -4.17
C CYS A 29 9.60 9.91 -4.46
N GLY A 30 8.64 9.80 -3.53
CA GLY A 30 7.29 10.32 -3.71
C GLY A 30 6.38 9.51 -4.64
N GLY A 31 6.77 8.28 -5.01
CA GLY A 31 5.94 7.38 -5.81
C GLY A 31 4.72 6.88 -5.02
N ALA A 32 3.66 6.51 -5.74
CA ALA A 32 2.48 5.91 -5.12
C ALA A 32 2.78 4.50 -4.57
N GLY A 33 1.88 4.03 -3.71
CA GLY A 33 1.93 2.68 -3.17
C GLY A 33 1.27 1.69 -4.11
N MET A 34 1.89 0.54 -4.31
CA MET A 34 1.30 -0.60 -4.99
C MET A 34 1.26 -1.83 -4.07
N PRO A 35 0.32 -2.76 -4.26
CA PRO A 35 0.27 -4.00 -3.49
C PRO A 35 1.58 -4.78 -3.65
N CYS A 36 2.11 -5.34 -2.56
CA CYS A 36 3.31 -6.16 -2.62
C CYS A 36 3.04 -7.42 -3.47
N PRO A 37 3.80 -7.64 -4.57
CA PRO A 37 3.56 -8.80 -5.45
C PRO A 37 3.86 -10.15 -4.78
N THR A 38 4.61 -10.14 -3.67
CA THR A 38 5.00 -11.37 -2.95
C THR A 38 3.98 -11.81 -1.90
N CYS A 39 3.35 -10.87 -1.19
CA CYS A 39 2.49 -11.21 -0.04
C CYS A 39 1.12 -10.52 -0.05
N ASN A 40 0.88 -9.62 -1.00
CA ASN A 40 -0.36 -8.86 -1.13
C ASN A 40 -0.75 -8.76 -2.61
N CYS A 41 -0.79 -9.91 -3.31
CA CYS A 41 -1.15 -10.02 -4.71
C CYS A 41 -2.56 -10.63 -4.83
N PRO A 42 -3.64 -9.82 -4.74
CA PRO A 42 -5.01 -10.30 -4.90
C PRO A 42 -5.25 -10.79 -6.34
N ALA A 43 -6.15 -11.76 -6.52
CA ALA A 43 -6.60 -12.16 -7.85
C ALA A 43 -7.46 -11.06 -8.52
N GLU A 44 -7.74 -11.19 -9.82
CA GLU A 44 -8.62 -10.25 -10.53
C GLU A 44 -10.01 -10.22 -9.86
N GLY A 45 -10.43 -9.02 -9.42
CA GLY A 45 -11.67 -8.82 -8.68
C GLY A 45 -11.54 -8.88 -7.16
N GLU A 46 -10.40 -9.27 -6.61
CA GLU A 46 -10.12 -9.22 -5.17
C GLU A 46 -9.47 -7.89 -4.78
N THR A 47 -9.78 -7.42 -3.57
CA THR A 47 -9.18 -6.20 -3.02
C THR A 47 -7.86 -6.52 -2.33
N PRO A 48 -6.78 -5.73 -2.57
CA PRO A 48 -5.55 -5.89 -1.83
C PRO A 48 -5.77 -5.57 -0.35
N ARG A 49 -5.02 -6.23 0.53
CA ARG A 49 -4.99 -5.88 1.95
C ARG A 49 -4.56 -4.42 2.09
N MET A 50 -5.37 -3.61 2.77
CA MET A 50 -5.02 -2.21 3.06
C MET A 50 -3.88 -2.13 4.10
N PRO A 51 -3.02 -1.10 4.03
CA PRO A 51 -2.00 -0.88 5.05
C PRO A 51 -2.65 -0.64 6.42
N ASP A 52 -1.98 -1.09 7.49
CA ASP A 52 -2.42 -0.80 8.85
C ASP A 52 -2.52 0.72 9.10
N GLY A 53 -3.66 1.15 9.64
CA GLY A 53 -3.94 2.57 9.90
C GLY A 53 -4.46 3.36 8.69
N PHE A 54 -4.58 2.76 7.50
CA PHE A 54 -5.25 3.39 6.37
C PHE A 54 -6.75 3.53 6.66
N ARG A 55 -7.20 4.75 6.92
CA ARG A 55 -8.62 5.10 7.08
C ARG A 55 -9.07 5.85 5.84
N VAL A 56 -10.02 5.26 5.10
CA VAL A 56 -10.78 6.03 4.13
C VAL A 56 -11.83 6.82 4.91
N GLU A 57 -11.53 8.09 5.17
CA GLU A 57 -12.53 9.04 5.63
C GLU A 57 -13.41 9.40 4.44
N VAL A 58 -14.45 8.60 4.20
CA VAL A 58 -15.54 9.02 3.32
C VAL A 58 -16.31 10.12 4.03
N ASP A 59 -16.12 11.36 3.59
CA ASP A 59 -16.94 12.49 4.03
C ASP A 59 -18.40 12.20 3.64
N LYS A 60 -19.16 11.72 4.61
CA LYS A 60 -20.60 11.46 4.53
C LYS A 60 -21.43 12.75 4.48
N ASN A 61 -20.78 13.91 4.52
CA ASN A 61 -21.41 15.18 4.23
C ASN A 61 -21.50 15.32 2.70
N GLY A 62 -22.60 14.78 2.16
CA GLY A 62 -22.91 14.82 0.73
C GLY A 62 -22.61 16.16 0.09
N TRP A 63 -22.16 16.08 -1.17
CA TRP A 63 -21.97 17.18 -2.10
C TRP A 63 -22.90 18.36 -1.78
N ARG A 64 -22.35 19.42 -1.17
CA ARG A 64 -23.05 20.69 -1.04
C ARG A 64 -22.97 21.35 -2.41
N ASN A 65 -24.10 21.33 -3.11
CA ASN A 65 -24.50 22.13 -4.29
C ASN A 65 -23.34 22.93 -4.90
#